data_AF-A0AB38G519-F1
#
_entry.id   AF-A0AB38G519-F1
#
_cell.length_a   1.000
_cell.length_b   1.000
_cell.length_c   1.000
_cell.angle_alpha   90.00
_cell.angle_beta   90.00
_cell.angle_gamma   90.00
#
_symmetry.space_group_name_H-M   'P 1'
#
loop_
_entity.id
_entity.type
_entity.pdbx_description
1 polymer ?
#
loop_
_entity_poly.entity_id
_entity_poly.type
_entity_poly.pdbx_seq_one_letter_code
_entity_poly.pdbx_strand_id
1 'polypeptide(L)'
;MTTTVDSTETSYILTVIGIYDNSSTATTAQMMSNASNPQNNIYTRLTTTNTIKGETDKLDSAVYALSNPEKIDNFVKEVKSEIDTDTYFVTSSDEIYEQMLSPLNNISSIA
;
A
#
# COMPACT_ATOMS: atom_id res chain seq x y z
N MET A 1 8.85 15.43 -12.64
CA MET A 1 8.42 14.01 -12.74
C MET A 1 7.87 13.81 -14.14
N THR A 2 8.25 12.72 -14.81
CA THR A 2 7.76 12.39 -16.15
C THR A 2 6.99 11.07 -16.06
N THR A 3 5.84 11.00 -16.71
CA THR A 3 4.98 9.81 -16.76
C THR A 3 4.51 9.59 -18.19
N THR A 4 4.19 8.34 -18.52
CA THR A 4 3.62 7.97 -19.81
C THR A 4 2.28 7.28 -19.59
N VAL A 5 1.22 7.87 -20.11
CA VAL A 5 -0.15 7.33 -20.08
C VAL A 5 -0.64 7.23 -21.51
N ASP A 6 -1.14 6.05 -21.91
CA ASP A 6 -1.62 5.80 -23.29
C ASP A 6 -0.62 6.25 -24.37
N SER A 7 0.66 5.92 -24.17
CA SER A 7 1.80 6.32 -25.03
C SER A 7 2.04 7.83 -25.14
N THR A 8 1.42 8.63 -24.29
CA THR A 8 1.62 10.08 -24.20
C THR A 8 2.51 10.40 -23.00
N GLU A 9 3.68 10.98 -23.27
CA GLU A 9 4.60 11.43 -22.23
C GLU A 9 4.19 12.82 -21.72
N THR A 10 4.07 12.98 -20.41
CA THR A 10 3.76 14.26 -19.76
C THR A 10 4.72 14.54 -18.61
N SER A 11 5.18 15.80 -18.54
CA SER A 11 6.06 16.27 -17.46
C SER A 11 5.30 17.15 -16.46
N TYR A 12 5.45 16.82 -15.18
CA TYR A 12 4.85 17.53 -14.05
C TYR A 12 5.93 18.12 -13.14
N ILE A 13 5.75 19.39 -12.76
CA ILE A 13 6.57 20.08 -11.77
C ILE A 13 5.79 20.08 -10.45
N LEU A 14 6.41 19.55 -9.39
CA LEU A 14 5.85 19.51 -8.05
C LEU A 14 6.68 20.42 -7.13
N THR A 15 6.01 21.10 -6.19
CA THR A 15 6.67 21.89 -5.15
C THR A 15 6.89 21.03 -3.91
N VAL A 16 8.13 20.97 -3.41
CA VAL A 16 8.46 20.29 -2.16
C VAL A 16 8.03 21.17 -0.98
N ILE A 17 7.14 20.66 -0.13
CA ILE A 17 6.62 21.36 1.06
C ILE A 17 7.12 20.77 2.39
N GLY A 18 7.83 19.65 2.33
CA GLY A 18 8.35 18.94 3.50
C GLY A 18 9.16 17.72 3.09
N ILE A 19 9.97 17.25 4.03
CA ILE A 19 10.75 16.01 3.92
C ILE A 19 10.40 15.20 5.17
N TYR A 20 10.05 13.93 4.98
CA TYR A 20 9.71 13.03 6.08
C TYR A 20 10.89 12.13 6.40
N ASP A 21 10.97 11.67 7.64
CA ASP A 21 11.95 10.66 8.05
C ASP A 21 11.38 9.26 7.81
N ASN A 22 12.23 8.35 7.33
CA ASN A 22 11.85 6.97 7.05
C ASN A 22 12.82 6.02 7.78
N SER A 23 12.29 5.29 8.76
CA SER A 23 13.03 4.26 9.49
C SER A 23 12.85 2.86 8.90
N SER A 24 12.29 2.72 7.69
CA SER A 24 12.02 1.42 7.10
C SER A 24 13.33 0.75 6.66
N THR A 25 13.49 -0.52 6.98
CA THR A 25 14.62 -1.33 6.51
C THR A 25 14.29 -1.88 5.12
N ALA A 26 15.08 -1.52 4.11
CA ALA A 26 15.02 -2.11 2.78
C ALA A 26 16.10 -3.20 2.63
N THR A 27 15.77 -4.29 1.95
CA THR A 27 16.79 -5.26 1.52
C THR A 27 17.71 -4.64 0.48
N THR A 28 18.93 -5.17 0.33
CA THR A 28 19.87 -4.73 -0.72
C THR A 28 19.24 -4.78 -2.11
N ALA A 29 18.43 -5.81 -2.39
CA ALA A 29 17.72 -5.94 -3.66
C ALA A 29 16.70 -4.80 -3.88
N GLN A 30 15.94 -4.43 -2.85
CA GLN A 30 15.01 -3.30 -2.90
C GLN A 30 15.74 -1.97 -3.08
N MET A 31 16.89 -1.80 -2.40
CA MET A 31 17.69 -0.58 -2.54
C MET A 31 18.24 -0.37 -3.95
N MET A 32 18.57 -1.45 -4.67
CA MET A 32 19.06 -1.40 -6.05
C MET A 32 17.96 -1.12 -7.09
N SER A 33 16.68 -1.27 -6.73
CA SER A 33 15.55 -1.02 -7.62
C SER A 33 14.97 0.37 -7.40
N ASN A 34 15.02 1.25 -8.40
CA ASN A 34 14.47 2.60 -8.28
C ASN A 34 12.99 2.62 -7.87
N ALA A 35 12.19 1.69 -8.40
CA ALA A 35 10.75 1.61 -8.13
C ALA A 35 10.42 0.98 -6.77
N SER A 36 11.33 0.15 -6.22
CA SER A 36 11.10 -0.59 -4.98
C SER A 36 11.87 -0.03 -3.79
N ASN A 37 12.76 0.93 -4.03
CA ASN A 37 13.52 1.59 -2.98
C ASN A 37 12.60 2.56 -2.21
N PRO A 38 12.31 2.30 -0.93
CA PRO A 38 11.40 3.13 -0.14
C PRO A 38 11.90 4.57 0.06
N GLN A 39 13.19 4.83 -0.17
CA GLN A 39 13.76 6.19 -0.12
C GLN A 39 13.31 7.06 -1.30
N ASN A 40 12.77 6.47 -2.36
CA ASN A 40 12.28 7.20 -3.54
C ASN A 40 10.77 7.52 -3.45
N ASN A 41 10.13 7.26 -2.32
CA ASN A 41 8.70 7.52 -2.15
C ASN A 41 8.42 9.03 -2.04
N ILE A 42 7.44 9.48 -2.81
CA ILE A 42 6.92 10.86 -2.78
C ILE A 42 5.45 10.81 -2.41
N TYR A 43 5.06 11.54 -1.37
CA TYR A 43 3.67 11.68 -0.96
C TYR A 43 3.08 12.98 -1.52
N THR A 44 1.91 12.87 -2.14
CA THR A 44 1.15 14.00 -2.67
C THR A 44 -0.35 13.77 -2.46
N ARG A 45 -1.18 14.72 -2.87
CA ARG A 45 -2.64 14.58 -2.81
C ARG A 45 -3.11 13.50 -3.78
N LEU A 46 -4.12 12.74 -3.38
CA LEU A 46 -4.75 11.71 -4.23
C LEU A 46 -5.16 12.26 -5.61
N THR A 47 -5.74 13.46 -5.64
CA THR A 47 -6.14 14.12 -6.88
C THR A 47 -4.96 14.41 -7.82
N THR A 48 -3.79 14.75 -7.26
CA THR A 48 -2.55 14.92 -8.03
C THR A 48 -2.06 13.59 -8.59
N THR A 49 -2.06 12.52 -7.78
CA THR A 49 -1.69 11.18 -8.24
C THR A 49 -2.61 10.69 -9.37
N ASN A 50 -3.93 10.85 -9.21
CA ASN A 50 -4.91 10.47 -10.24
C ASN A 50 -4.68 11.26 -11.53
N THR A 51 -4.43 12.57 -11.45
CA THR A 51 -4.08 13.39 -12.63
C THR A 51 -2.82 12.85 -13.34
N ILE A 52 -1.78 12.50 -12.58
CA ILE A 52 -0.53 11.95 -13.14
C ILE A 52 -0.76 10.58 -13.81
N LYS A 53 -1.66 9.75 -13.25
CA LYS A 53 -2.05 8.45 -13.84
C LYS A 53 -3.03 8.55 -15.01
N GLY A 54 -3.58 9.73 -15.29
CA GLY A 54 -4.69 9.89 -16.24
C GLY A 54 -6.01 9.29 -15.75
N GLU A 55 -6.17 9.15 -14.44
CA GLU A 55 -7.35 8.60 -13.78
C GLU A 55 -8.17 9.71 -13.10
N THR A 56 -9.42 9.42 -12.74
CA THR A 56 -10.28 10.32 -11.96
C THR A 56 -11.07 9.48 -10.96
N ASP A 57 -11.11 9.92 -9.71
CA ASP A 57 -11.81 9.25 -8.60
C ASP A 57 -11.50 7.75 -8.47
N LYS A 58 -10.24 7.38 -8.73
CA LYS A 58 -9.71 6.03 -8.52
C LYS A 58 -8.81 5.97 -7.29
N LEU A 59 -8.76 4.79 -6.69
CA LEU A 59 -7.91 4.45 -5.56
C LEU A 59 -7.41 3.02 -5.75
N ASP A 60 -6.10 2.82 -5.63
CA ASP A 60 -5.49 1.49 -5.73
C ASP A 60 -5.58 0.73 -4.39
N SER A 61 -5.41 1.43 -3.26
CA SER A 61 -5.50 0.86 -1.92
C SER A 61 -5.90 1.89 -0.86
N ALA A 62 -6.54 1.43 0.22
CA ALA A 62 -6.91 2.23 1.37
C ALA A 62 -6.36 1.58 2.65
N VAL A 63 -5.88 2.41 3.58
CA VAL A 63 -5.47 1.97 4.91
C VAL A 63 -6.35 2.67 5.95
N TYR A 64 -7.01 1.90 6.79
CA TYR A 64 -7.89 2.40 7.85
C TYR A 64 -7.25 2.19 9.21
N ALA A 65 -7.10 3.26 9.99
CA ALA A 65 -6.70 3.19 11.38
C ALA A 65 -7.96 3.22 12.26
N LEU A 66 -8.22 2.14 13.00
CA LEU A 66 -9.34 2.04 13.92
C LEU A 66 -8.92 2.47 15.32
N SER A 67 -9.72 3.32 15.97
CA SER A 67 -9.48 3.74 17.35
C SER A 67 -9.78 2.64 18.38
N ASN A 68 -10.66 1.70 18.03
CA ASN A 68 -10.98 0.54 18.86
C ASN A 68 -10.55 -0.75 18.14
N PRO A 69 -9.47 -1.41 18.57
CA PRO A 69 -8.98 -2.63 17.92
C PRO A 69 -9.95 -3.81 18.02
N GLU A 70 -10.79 -3.89 19.06
CA GLU A 70 -11.79 -4.96 19.23
C GLU A 70 -12.86 -4.96 18.11
N LYS A 71 -12.94 -3.86 17.34
CA LYS A 71 -13.88 -3.73 16.22
C LYS A 71 -13.31 -4.17 14.87
N ILE A 72 -12.04 -4.56 14.79
CA ILE A 72 -11.38 -4.95 13.53
C ILE A 72 -12.19 -6.03 12.80
N ASP A 73 -12.60 -7.11 13.47
CA ASP A 73 -13.33 -8.20 12.82
C ASP A 73 -14.67 -7.77 12.24
N ASN A 74 -15.40 -6.93 12.97
CA ASN A 74 -16.70 -6.42 12.51
C ASN A 74 -16.52 -5.46 11.33
N PHE A 75 -15.51 -4.59 11.40
CA PHE A 75 -15.18 -3.68 10.31
C PHE A 75 -14.75 -4.43 9.04
N VAL A 76 -13.90 -5.46 9.17
CA VAL A 76 -13.49 -6.29 8.02
C VAL A 76 -14.69 -6.97 7.37
N LYS A 77 -15.63 -7.50 8.17
CA LYS A 77 -16.87 -8.10 7.65
C LYS A 77 -17.75 -7.08 6.92
N GLU A 78 -17.91 -5.89 7.49
CA GLU A 78 -18.68 -4.79 6.90
C GLU A 78 -18.08 -4.40 5.54
N VAL A 79 -16.78 -4.11 5.48
CA VAL A 79 -16.10 -3.73 4.22
C VAL A 79 -16.19 -4.85 3.18
N LYS A 80 -15.95 -6.12 3.56
CA LYS A 80 -16.08 -7.27 2.64
C LYS A 80 -17.50 -7.41 2.06
N SER A 81 -18.52 -6.91 2.75
CA SER A 81 -19.91 -6.93 2.25
C SER A 81 -20.23 -5.80 1.26
N GLU A 82 -19.42 -4.75 1.22
CA GLU A 82 -19.65 -3.56 0.40
C GLU A 82 -18.78 -3.50 -0.86
N ILE A 83 -17.71 -4.30 -0.92
CA ILE A 83 -16.76 -4.30 -2.04
C ILE A 83 -16.88 -5.57 -2.89
N ASP A 84 -16.44 -5.47 -4.14
CA ASP A 84 -16.21 -6.65 -4.98
C ASP A 84 -14.99 -7.44 -4.48
N THR A 85 -15.26 -8.52 -3.75
CA THR A 85 -14.21 -9.36 -3.15
C THR A 85 -13.52 -10.30 -4.14
N ASP A 86 -13.98 -10.38 -5.39
CA ASP A 86 -13.26 -11.10 -6.45
C ASP A 86 -12.11 -10.24 -7.00
N THR A 87 -12.27 -8.92 -6.97
CA THR A 87 -11.28 -7.94 -7.43
C THR A 87 -10.41 -7.38 -6.29
N TYR A 88 -11.00 -7.15 -5.12
CA TYR A 88 -10.35 -6.48 -4.00
C TYR A 88 -10.24 -7.37 -2.77
N PHE A 89 -9.17 -7.20 -2.00
CA PHE A 89 -8.92 -7.95 -0.78
C PHE A 89 -8.81 -7.00 0.42
N VAL A 90 -9.37 -7.41 1.55
CA VAL A 90 -9.24 -6.72 2.85
C VAL A 90 -8.38 -7.57 3.74
N THR A 91 -7.28 -7.02 4.23
CA THR A 91 -6.38 -7.66 5.20
C THR A 91 -6.35 -6.89 6.51
N SER A 92 -6.32 -7.61 7.63
CA SER A 92 -6.06 -7.03 8.95
C SER A 92 -4.62 -7.30 9.40
N SER A 93 -4.14 -6.55 10.41
CA SER A 93 -2.82 -6.80 10.99
C SER A 93 -2.68 -8.20 11.57
N ASP A 94 -3.75 -8.73 12.16
CA ASP A 94 -3.77 -10.08 12.74
C ASP A 94 -3.68 -11.16 11.65
N GLU A 95 -4.37 -10.99 10.51
CA GLU A 95 -4.27 -11.93 9.38
C GLU A 95 -2.86 -11.98 8.78
N ILE A 96 -2.14 -10.85 8.75
CA ILE A 96 -0.74 -10.79 8.30
C ILE A 96 0.17 -11.49 9.33
N TYR A 97 -0.07 -11.26 10.61
CA TYR A 97 0.68 -11.90 11.70
C TYR A 97 0.49 -13.43 11.69
N GLU A 98 -0.74 -13.91 11.57
CA GLU A 98 -1.06 -15.35 11.47
C GLU A 98 -0.41 -16.00 10.23
N GLN A 99 -0.37 -15.30 9.09
CA GLN A 99 0.35 -15.77 7.90
C GLN A 99 1.85 -15.90 8.14
N MET A 100 2.46 -15.04 8.97
CA MET A 100 3.87 -15.17 9.35
C MET A 100 4.11 -16.33 10.33
N LEU A 101 3.13 -16.67 11.17
CA LEU A 101 3.21 -17.81 12.09
C LEU A 101 3.04 -19.16 11.40
N SER A 102 2.25 -19.23 10.31
CA SER A 102 1.95 -20.49 9.61
C SER A 102 3.21 -21.29 9.19
N PRO A 103 4.25 -20.68 8.58
CA PRO A 103 5.51 -21.38 8.31
C PRO A 103 6.24 -21.86 9.56
N LEU A 104 6.20 -21.10 10.66
CA LEU A 104 6.85 -21.47 11.93
C LEU A 104 6.13 -22.65 12.60
N ASN A 105 4.80 -22.66 12.58
CA ASN A 105 3.98 -23.75 13.10
C ASN A 105 4.21 -25.06 12.32
N ASN A 106 4.40 -24.96 11.01
CA ASN A 106 4.74 -26.13 10.19
C ASN A 106 6.09 -26.74 10.59
N ILE A 107 7.08 -25.93 11.01
CA ILE A 107 8.38 -26.43 11.50
C ILE A 107 8.26 -27.00 12.92
N SER A 108 7.46 -26.38 13.78
CA SER A 108 7.20 -26.91 15.13
C SER A 108 6.45 -28.25 15.11
N SER A 109 5.67 -28.53 14.07
CA SER A 109 4.91 -29.80 13.94
C SER A 109 5.74 -30.98 13.43
N ILE A 110 6.97 -30.74 12.93
CA ILE A 110 7.92 -31.77 12.47
C ILE A 110 9.05 -32.03 13.48
N ALA A 111 9.10 -31.24 14.57
CA ALA A 111 10.07 -31.36 15.66
C ALA A 111 9.55 -32.21 16.83
#